data_AF-F3FXG1-F1
#
_entry.id   AF-F3FXG1-F1
#
_cell.length_a   1.000
_cell.length_b   1.000
_cell.length_c   1.000
_cell.angle_alpha   90.00
_cell.angle_beta   90.00
_cell.angle_gamma   90.00
#
_symmetry.space_group_name_H-M   'P 1'
#
loop_
_entity.id
_entity.type
_entity.pdbx_description
1 polymer ?
#
loop_
_entity_poly.entity_id
_entity_poly.type
_entity_poly.pdbx_seq_one_letter_code
_entity_poly.pdbx_strand_id
1 'polypeptide(L)' 'RGAEMVVALLGTLKAGGAYVPIDPDLPSARQTYMLEDSSPQAVLTTQDLSDNLPALDLPVLVLDDRD' A
#
# COMPACT_ATOMS: atom_id res chain seq x y z
N ARG A 1 7.04 -4.51 9.12
CA ARG A 1 6.89 -5.97 9.35
C ARG A 1 6.01 -6.18 10.58
N GLY A 2 4.83 -6.79 10.43
CA GLY A 2 3.84 -6.92 11.51
C GLY A 2 2.64 -7.77 11.10
N ALA A 3 1.67 -7.92 12.00
CA ALA A 3 0.44 -8.67 11.73
C ALA A 3 -0.40 -8.00 10.63
N GLU A 4 -0.39 -6.67 10.61
CA GLU A 4 -1.04 -5.79 9.64
C GLU A 4 -0.59 -6.12 8.21
N MET A 5 0.71 -6.39 8.01
CA MET A 5 1.25 -6.79 6.71
C MET A 5 0.71 -8.15 6.26
N VAL A 6 0.56 -9.10 7.19
CA VAL A 6 -0.01 -10.44 6.89
C VAL A 6 -1.51 -10.32 6.60
N VAL A 7 -2.22 -9.47 7.33
CA VAL A 7 -3.63 -9.16 7.09
C VAL A 7 -3.82 -8.50 5.72
N ALA A 8 -3.00 -7.51 5.36
CA ALA A 8 -3.02 -6.84 4.06
C ALA A 8 -2.82 -7.85 2.93
N LEU A 9 -1.78 -8.68 3.04
CA LEU A 9 -1.46 -9.74 2.10
C LEU A 9 -2.66 -10.70 1.91
N LEU A 10 -3.13 -11.29 3.01
CA LEU A 10 -4.20 -12.29 2.94
C LEU A 10 -5.53 -11.67 2.50
N GLY A 11 -5.83 -10.43 2.91
CA GLY A 11 -7.00 -9.67 2.49
C GLY A 11 -7.03 -9.46 0.98
N THR A 12 -5.92 -8.99 0.40
CA THR A 12 -5.77 -8.81 -1.05
C THR A 12 -5.98 -10.12 -1.79
N LEU A 13 -5.33 -11.21 -1.35
CA LEU A 13 -5.47 -12.51 -1.99
C LEU A 13 -6.89 -13.07 -1.87
N LYS A 14 -7.55 -12.90 -0.73
CA LYS A 14 -8.94 -13.33 -0.52
C LYS A 14 -9.93 -12.55 -1.36
N ALA A 15 -9.65 -11.28 -1.66
CA ALA A 15 -10.43 -10.47 -2.60
C ALA A 15 -10.19 -10.86 -4.07
N GLY A 16 -9.29 -11.82 -4.35
CA GLY A 16 -8.92 -12.25 -5.70
C GLY A 16 -7.87 -11.36 -6.37
N GLY A 17 -7.26 -10.44 -5.63
CA GLY A 17 -6.21 -9.55 -6.12
C GLY A 17 -4.81 -10.13 -5.99
N ALA A 18 -3.85 -9.40 -6.56
CA ALA A 18 -2.41 -9.58 -6.31
C ALA A 18 -1.87 -8.35 -5.58
N TYR A 19 -0.73 -8.48 -4.92
CA TYR A 19 -0.08 -7.40 -4.20
C TYR A 19 1.36 -7.22 -4.67
N VAL A 20 1.84 -5.99 -4.63
CA VAL A 20 3.25 -5.64 -4.80
C VAL A 20 3.72 -5.00 -3.50
N PRO A 21 4.69 -5.58 -2.78
CA PRO A 21 5.21 -4.97 -1.57
C PRO A 21 6.02 -3.72 -1.94
N ILE A 22 5.70 -2.59 -1.33
CA ILE A 22 6.48 -1.35 -1.40
C ILE A 22 7.16 -1.14 -0.06
N ASP A 23 8.47 -0.95 -0.11
CA ASP A 23 9.26 -0.65 1.07
C ASP A 23 9.23 0.88 1.32
N PRO A 24 8.68 1.35 2.46
CA PRO A 24 8.57 2.77 2.76
C PRO A 24 9.93 3.44 2.99
N ASP A 25 10.98 2.67 3.31
CA ASP A 25 12.33 3.20 3.53
C ASP A 25 13.06 3.48 2.21
N LEU A 26 12.49 3.09 1.07
CA LEU A 26 13.01 3.46 -0.24
C LEU A 26 12.72 4.93 -0.55
N PRO A 27 13.60 5.63 -1.31
CA PRO A 27 13.33 6.99 -1.74
C PRO A 27 11.99 7.11 -2.48
N SER A 28 11.29 8.23 -2.30
CA SER A 28 9.96 8.47 -2.89
C SER A 28 9.90 8.20 -4.40
N ALA A 29 10.93 8.63 -5.15
CA ALA A 29 11.02 8.36 -6.58
C ALA A 29 10.97 6.86 -6.93
N ARG A 30 11.55 6.00 -6.07
CA ARG A 30 11.53 4.55 -6.26
C ARG A 30 10.15 3.97 -5.95
N GLN A 31 9.46 4.50 -4.94
CA GLN A 31 8.09 4.13 -4.62
C GLN A 31 7.14 4.53 -5.76
N THR A 32 7.25 5.76 -6.27
CA THR A 32 6.49 6.26 -7.43
C THR A 32 6.68 5.36 -8.64
N TYR A 33 7.92 5.02 -9.00
CA TYR A 33 8.19 4.11 -10.09
C TYR A 33 7.48 2.75 -9.91
N MET A 34 7.48 2.18 -8.70
CA MET A 34 6.81 0.89 -8.45
C MET A 34 5.30 0.99 -8.61
N LEU A 35 4.71 2.10 -8.16
CA LEU A 35 3.28 2.36 -8.30
C LEU A 35 2.88 2.53 -9.77
N GLU A 36 3.67 3.26 -10.55
CA GLU A 36 3.43 3.43 -11.99
C GLU A 36 3.56 2.09 -12.74
N ASP A 37 4.66 1.37 -12.51
CA ASP A 37 4.96 0.10 -13.19
C ASP A 37 3.94 -1.00 -12.84
N SER A 38 3.48 -1.06 -11.58
CA SER A 38 2.49 -2.05 -11.16
C SER A 38 1.04 -1.64 -11.45
N SER A 39 0.78 -0.35 -11.68
CA SER A 39 -0.56 0.20 -11.97
C SER A 39 -1.66 -0.37 -11.06
N PRO A 40 -1.52 -0.27 -9.73
CA PRO A 40 -2.43 -0.93 -8.80
C PRO A 40 -3.81 -0.26 -8.83
N GLN A 41 -4.85 -1.05 -8.55
CA GLN A 41 -6.22 -0.52 -8.43
C GLN A 41 -6.47 0.18 -7.09
N ALA A 42 -5.66 -0.10 -6.07
CA ALA A 42 -5.72 0.53 -4.75
C ALA A 42 -4.37 0.36 -4.02
N VAL A 43 -4.10 1.23 -3.05
CA VAL A 43 -2.96 1.12 -2.13
C VAL A 43 -3.48 0.83 -0.73
N LEU A 44 -2.93 -0.21 -0.08
CA LEU A 44 -3.16 -0.48 1.33
C LEU A 44 -1.96 0.02 2.13
N THR A 45 -2.22 0.79 3.18
CA THR A 45 -1.20 1.39 4.04
C THR A 45 -1.65 1.41 5.50
N THR A 46 -0.81 1.95 6.38
CA THR A 46 -1.12 2.29 7.78
C THR A 46 -1.04 3.81 7.96
N GLN A 47 -1.63 4.32 9.03
CA GLN A 47 -1.77 5.77 9.24
C GLN A 47 -0.41 6.46 9.35
N ASP A 48 0.56 5.83 10.01
CA ASP A 48 1.96 6.28 10.13
C ASP A 48 2.71 6.41 8.78
N LEU A 49 2.31 5.62 7.78
CA LEU A 49 2.91 5.64 6.44
C LEU A 49 2.10 6.48 5.45
N SER A 50 0.84 6.78 5.74
CA SER A 50 -0.06 7.49 4.83
C SER A 50 0.45 8.89 4.46
N ASP A 51 1.04 9.61 5.42
CA ASP A 51 1.59 10.96 5.21
C ASP A 51 2.82 10.99 4.29
N ASN A 52 3.48 9.86 4.10
CA ASN A 52 4.71 9.73 3.29
C ASN A 52 4.43 9.24 1.85
N LEU A 53 3.18 8.93 1.53
CA LEU A 53 2.82 8.50 0.18
C LEU A 53 2.90 9.68 -0.81
N PRO A 54 3.35 9.44 -2.05
CA PRO A 54 3.23 10.44 -3.10
C PRO A 54 1.74 10.74 -3.36
N ALA A 55 1.43 11.85 -4.03
CA ALA A 55 0.05 12.12 -4.44
C ALA A 55 -0.42 11.02 -5.41
N LEU A 56 -1.52 10.35 -5.06
CA LEU A 56 -2.09 9.26 -5.84
C LEU A 56 -3.48 9.61 -6.35
N ASP A 57 -3.79 9.22 -7.58
CA ASP A 57 -5.14 9.29 -8.16
C ASP A 57 -5.81 7.90 -8.14
N LEU A 58 -5.73 7.24 -7.00
CA LEU A 58 -6.30 5.91 -6.77
C LEU A 58 -6.72 5.75 -5.30
N PRO A 59 -7.65 4.82 -4.98
CA PRO A 59 -8.08 4.60 -3.60
C PRO A 59 -6.95 4.19 -2.66
N VAL A 60 -6.78 4.94 -1.57
CA VAL A 60 -5.87 4.57 -0.46
C VAL A 60 -6.71 4.04 0.69
N LEU A 61 -6.47 2.80 1.10
CA LEU A 61 -7.09 2.15 2.24
C LEU A 61 -6.11 2.11 3.41
N VAL A 62 -6.49 2.69 4.54
CA VAL A 62 -5.69 2.70 5.77
C VAL A 62 -6.19 1.58 6.68
N LEU A 63 -5.32 0.61 7.02
CA LEU A 63 -5.70 -0.63 7.70
C LEU A 63 -6.00 -0.46 9.19
N ASP A 64 -5.35 0.50 9.82
CA ASP A 64 -5.46 0.82 11.24
C ASP A 64 -6.30 2.08 11.49
N ASP A 65 -7.04 2.53 10.47
CA ASP A 65 -8.01 3.59 10.63
C ASP A 65 -9.10 3.15 11.61
N ARG A 66 -9.36 4.01 12.59
CA ARG A 66 -10.42 3.82 13.56
C ARG A 66 -11.49 4.83 13.18
N ASP A 67 -12.51 4.35 12.47
CA ASP A 67 -13.73 5.14 12.19
C ASP A 67 -14.18 5.98 13.40
#